data_AF-A0A847XGW0-F1
#
_entry.id   AF-A0A847XGW0-F1
#
_cell.length_a   1.000
_cell.length_b   1.000
_cell.length_c   1.000
_cell.angle_alpha   90.00
_cell.angle_beta   90.00
_cell.angle_gamma   90.00
#
_symmetry.space_group_name_H-M   'P 1'
#
loop_
_entity.id
_entity.type
_entity.pdbx_description
1 polymer ?
#
loop_
_entity_poly.entity_id
_entity_poly.type
_entity_poly.pdbx_seq_one_letter_code
_entity_poly.pdbx_strand_id
1 'polypeptide(L)'
;MINVYDQAHNLARAIKNSEEYRTYIKKREIVYANEKNKKMVEDFRGKVLEIQMDQLSGKKVKQEEMEKLQKLEDVLMLNPAIKEFFAAELRFSQLVQDVNNIIGEVINIEKD
;
A
#
# COMPACT_ATOMS: atom_id res chain seq x y z
N MET A 1 -2.59 -34.70 5.81
CA MET A 1 -3.35 -33.86 6.76
C MET A 1 -2.99 -32.43 6.40
N ILE A 2 -3.94 -31.63 5.92
CA ILE A 2 -3.62 -30.28 5.46
C ILE A 2 -3.48 -29.38 6.70
N ASN A 3 -2.27 -28.89 6.97
CA ASN A 3 -2.02 -27.99 8.09
C ASN A 3 -2.38 -26.54 7.70
N VAL A 4 -2.72 -25.71 8.68
CA VAL A 4 -2.98 -24.26 8.51
C VAL A 4 -1.81 -23.57 7.80
N TYR A 5 -0.57 -23.98 8.05
CA TYR A 5 0.61 -23.47 7.35
C TYR A 5 0.61 -23.80 5.85
N ASP A 6 0.17 -25.00 5.45
CA ASP A 6 0.05 -25.36 4.04
C ASP A 6 -1.01 -24.50 3.34
N GLN A 7 -2.12 -24.20 4.04
CA GLN A 7 -3.15 -23.30 3.54
C GLN A 7 -2.67 -21.85 3.43
N ALA A 8 -1.90 -21.37 4.41
CA ALA A 8 -1.27 -20.05 4.32
C ALA A 8 -0.33 -19.95 3.10
N HIS A 9 0.45 -21.00 2.82
CA HIS A 9 1.28 -21.05 1.60
C HIS A 9 0.44 -21.12 0.32
N ASN A 10 -0.68 -21.86 0.31
CA ASN A 10 -1.62 -21.86 -0.82
C ASN A 10 -2.20 -20.47 -1.05
N LEU A 11 -2.64 -19.79 0.01
CA LEU A 11 -3.18 -18.44 -0.05
C LEU A 11 -2.14 -17.45 -0.57
N ALA A 12 -0.90 -17.50 -0.07
CA ALA A 12 0.18 -16.67 -0.59
C ALA A 12 0.43 -16.90 -2.10
N ARG A 13 0.37 -18.15 -2.56
CA ARG A 13 0.45 -18.48 -3.99
C ARG A 13 -0.75 -17.94 -4.77
N ALA A 14 -1.96 -18.00 -4.22
CA ALA A 14 -3.16 -17.47 -4.85
C ALA A 14 -3.10 -15.95 -4.99
N ILE A 15 -2.71 -15.24 -3.92
CA ILE A 15 -2.50 -13.78 -3.93
C ILE A 15 -1.44 -13.40 -4.97
N LYS A 16 -0.29 -14.09 -4.99
CA LYS A 16 0.76 -13.84 -5.99
C LYS A 16 0.29 -14.05 -7.43
N ASN A 17 -0.72 -14.91 -7.61
CA ASN A 17 -1.31 -15.21 -8.92
C ASN A 17 -2.55 -14.36 -9.24
N SER A 18 -3.00 -13.50 -8.33
CA SER A 18 -4.15 -12.64 -8.53
C SER A 18 -3.87 -11.56 -9.57
N GLU A 19 -4.91 -11.06 -10.22
CA GLU A 19 -4.78 -9.98 -11.20
C GLU A 19 -4.30 -8.69 -10.53
N GLU A 20 -4.75 -8.42 -9.31
CA GLU A 20 -4.38 -7.26 -8.51
C GLU A 20 -2.89 -7.23 -8.24
N TYR A 21 -2.30 -8.35 -7.77
CA TYR A 21 -0.87 -8.45 -7.53
C TYR A 21 -0.07 -8.29 -8.83
N ARG A 22 -0.43 -9.02 -9.89
CA ARG A 22 0.28 -8.94 -11.18
C ARG A 22 0.23 -7.54 -11.77
N THR A 23 -0.93 -6.88 -11.69
CA THR A 23 -1.12 -5.51 -12.16
C THR A 23 -0.29 -4.54 -11.33
N TYR A 24 -0.32 -4.65 -10.00
CA TYR A 24 0.50 -3.84 -9.10
C TYR A 24 1.99 -3.96 -9.44
N ILE A 25 2.51 -5.18 -9.55
CA ILE A 25 3.93 -5.41 -9.89
C ILE A 25 4.28 -4.80 -11.25
N LYS A 26 3.46 -5.03 -12.28
CA LYS A 26 3.70 -4.46 -13.62
C LYS A 26 3.72 -2.94 -13.60
N LYS A 27 2.78 -2.28 -12.91
CA LYS A 27 2.74 -0.82 -12.81
C LYS A 27 3.91 -0.28 -11.99
N ARG A 28 4.32 -1.00 -10.95
CA ARG A 28 5.53 -0.68 -10.17
C ARG A 28 6.77 -0.70 -11.05
N GLU A 29 6.97 -1.73 -11.85
CA GLU A 29 8.12 -1.83 -12.76
C GLU A 29 8.16 -0.66 -13.74
N ILE A 30 7.03 -0.28 -14.32
CA ILE A 30 6.93 0.87 -15.25
C ILE A 30 7.34 2.18 -14.56
N VAL A 31 6.86 2.42 -13.34
CA VAL A 31 7.19 3.63 -12.57
C VAL A 31 8.67 3.63 -12.17
N TYR A 32 9.18 2.51 -11.67
CA TYR A 32 10.53 2.42 -11.13
C TYR A 32 11.62 2.30 -12.21
N ALA A 33 11.25 1.96 -13.44
CA ALA A 33 12.16 2.02 -14.59
C ALA A 33 12.53 3.47 -15.00
N ASN A 34 11.76 4.47 -14.53
CA ASN A 34 12.05 5.87 -14.78
C ASN A 34 12.56 6.53 -13.48
N GLU A 35 13.83 6.93 -13.47
CA GLU A 35 14.49 7.54 -12.29
C GLU A 35 13.76 8.78 -11.74
N LYS A 36 13.16 9.61 -12.61
CA LYS A 36 12.38 10.77 -12.17
C LYS A 36 11.11 10.33 -11.45
N ASN A 37 10.37 9.39 -12.03
CA ASN A 37 9.14 8.88 -11.41
C ASN A 37 9.44 8.16 -10.09
N LYS A 38 10.47 7.33 -10.06
CA LYS A 38 10.96 6.64 -8.87
C LYS A 38 11.24 7.64 -7.74
N LYS A 39 12.06 8.67 -8.03
CA LYS A 39 12.40 9.71 -7.06
C LYS A 39 11.15 10.42 -6.53
N MET A 40 10.24 10.81 -7.42
CA MET A 40 8.99 11.47 -7.02
C MET A 40 8.15 10.59 -6.07
N VAL A 41 8.04 9.29 -6.35
CA VAL A 41 7.30 8.34 -5.48
C VAL A 41 8.02 8.10 -4.15
N GLU A 42 9.34 7.95 -4.16
CA GLU A 42 10.15 7.74 -2.95
C GLU A 42 10.13 8.97 -2.03
N ASP A 43 10.24 10.17 -2.60
CA ASP A 43 10.15 11.43 -1.85
C ASP A 43 8.78 11.56 -1.14
N PHE A 44 7.70 11.17 -1.80
CA PHE A 44 6.37 11.16 -1.21
C PHE A 44 6.22 10.12 -0.11
N ARG A 45 6.66 8.89 -0.33
CA ARG A 45 6.62 7.83 0.69
C ARG A 45 7.45 8.18 1.92
N GLY A 46 8.61 8.80 1.73
CA GLY A 46 9.44 9.29 2.83
C GLY A 46 8.71 10.30 3.70
N LYS A 47 8.02 11.26 3.08
CA LYS A 47 7.21 12.26 3.81
C LYS A 47 6.02 11.65 4.53
N VAL A 48 5.31 10.72 3.91
CA VAL A 48 4.22 9.98 4.57
C VAL A 48 4.73 9.26 5.81
N LEU A 49 5.87 8.57 5.70
CA LEU A 49 6.47 7.84 6.82
C LEU A 49 6.91 8.79 7.95
N GLU A 50 7.56 9.90 7.62
CA GLU A 50 7.96 10.92 8.60
C GLU A 50 6.75 11.45 9.39
N ILE A 51 5.66 11.79 8.68
CA ILE A 51 4.42 12.25 9.30
C ILE A 51 3.82 11.17 10.20
N GLN A 52 3.79 9.91 9.76
CA GLN A 52 3.30 8.79 10.57
C GLN A 52 4.15 8.57 11.82
N MET A 53 5.48 8.65 11.71
CA MET A 53 6.39 8.53 12.85
C MET A 53 6.18 9.67 13.86
N ASP A 54 6.01 10.90 13.39
CA ASP A 54 5.72 12.04 14.24
C ASP A 54 4.39 11.85 14.99
N GLN A 55 3.33 11.39 14.32
CA GLN A 55 2.05 11.06 14.96
C GLN A 55 2.19 9.98 16.04
N LEU A 56 2.91 8.89 15.74
CA LEU A 56 3.15 7.80 16.69
C LEU A 56 3.97 8.25 17.91
N SER A 57 4.89 9.20 17.73
CA SER A 57 5.68 9.78 18.81
C SER A 57 4.91 10.80 19.67
N GLY A 58 3.63 11.05 19.37
CA GLY A 58 2.80 12.04 20.05
C GLY A 58 3.12 13.49 19.67
N LYS A 59 3.94 13.71 18.64
CA LYS A 59 4.20 15.05 18.13
C LYS A 59 3.00 15.54 17.32
N LYS A 60 2.71 16.84 17.45
CA LYS A 60 1.67 17.49 16.66
C LYS A 60 2.18 17.69 15.24
N VAL A 61 1.58 16.99 14.28
CA VAL A 61 1.82 17.25 12.85
C VAL A 61 1.33 18.66 12.54
N LYS A 62 2.21 19.48 11.94
CA LYS A 62 1.88 20.84 11.54
C LYS A 62 0.97 20.79 10.30
N GLN A 63 -0.03 21.66 10.26
CA GLN A 63 -0.90 21.80 9.08
C GLN A 63 -0.10 22.06 7.80
N GLU A 64 0.99 22.84 7.91
CA GLU A 64 1.89 23.13 6.78
C GLU A 64 2.51 21.85 6.16
N GLU A 65 2.83 20.84 6.97
CA GLU A 65 3.38 19.58 6.46
C GLU A 65 2.32 18.74 5.74
N MET A 66 1.08 18.78 6.24
CA MET A 66 -0.07 18.17 5.55
C MET A 66 -0.34 18.86 4.20
N GLU A 67 -0.27 20.20 4.15
CA GLU A 67 -0.45 20.95 2.91
C GLU A 67 0.68 20.68 1.90
N LYS A 68 1.93 20.55 2.37
CA LYS A 68 3.06 20.14 1.51
C LYS A 68 2.88 18.73 0.97
N LEU A 69 2.39 17.81 1.80
CA LEU A 69 2.10 16.43 1.39
C LEU A 69 1.02 16.41 0.30
N GLN A 70 -0.09 17.14 0.49
CA GLN A 70 -1.17 17.22 -0.48
C GLN A 70 -0.68 17.76 -1.82
N LYS A 71 0.10 18.84 -1.83
CA LYS A 71 0.67 19.40 -3.07
C LYS A 71 1.58 18.41 -3.78
N LEU A 72 2.35 17.61 -3.04
CA LEU A 72 3.20 16.59 -3.62
C LEU A 72 2.38 15.47 -4.25
N GLU A 73 1.31 15.04 -3.58
CA GLU A 73 0.34 14.09 -4.12
C GLU A 73 -0.29 14.63 -5.42
N ASP A 74 -0.76 15.87 -5.43
CA ASP A 74 -1.37 16.49 -6.61
C ASP A 74 -0.41 16.46 -7.81
N VAL A 75 0.86 16.80 -7.60
CA VAL A 75 1.90 16.75 -8.64
C VAL A 75 2.17 15.33 -9.14
N LEU A 76 2.17 14.34 -8.24
CA LEU A 76 2.30 12.92 -8.62
C LEU A 76 1.13 12.46 -9.48
N MET A 77 -0.08 12.89 -9.14
CA MET A 77 -1.31 12.49 -9.82
C MET A 77 -1.44 13.08 -11.23
N LEU A 78 -0.65 14.12 -11.56
CA LEU A 78 -0.50 14.61 -12.94
C LEU A 78 0.25 13.64 -13.85
N ASN A 79 1.02 12.71 -13.30
CA ASN A 79 1.76 11.71 -14.07
C ASN A 79 0.91 10.42 -14.21
N PRO A 80 0.45 10.07 -15.43
CA PRO A 80 -0.43 8.91 -15.62
C PRO A 80 0.17 7.59 -15.14
N ALA A 81 1.50 7.40 -15.29
CA ALA A 81 2.16 6.16 -14.86
C ALA A 81 2.12 6.01 -13.34
N ILE A 82 2.36 7.10 -12.60
CA ILE A 82 2.31 7.11 -11.13
C ILE A 82 0.87 6.96 -10.65
N LYS A 83 -0.07 7.68 -11.26
CA LYS A 83 -1.50 7.58 -10.95
C LYS A 83 -2.02 6.14 -11.11
N GLU A 84 -1.69 5.49 -12.22
CA GLU A 84 -2.07 4.09 -12.46
C GLU A 84 -1.41 3.13 -11.49
N PHE A 85 -0.17 3.40 -11.09
CA PHE A 85 0.54 2.64 -10.07
C PHE A 85 -0.13 2.74 -8.70
N PHE A 86 -0.44 3.94 -8.21
CA PHE A 86 -1.16 4.12 -6.94
C PHE A 86 -2.56 3.51 -6.96
N ALA A 87 -3.28 3.62 -8.09
CA ALA A 87 -4.58 2.96 -8.22
C ALA A 87 -4.46 1.42 -8.17
N ALA A 88 -3.40 0.85 -8.75
CA ALA A 88 -3.13 -0.59 -8.67
C ALA A 88 -2.70 -1.02 -7.26
N GLU A 89 -1.89 -0.20 -6.59
CA GLU A 89 -1.49 -0.41 -5.19
C GLU A 89 -2.70 -0.42 -4.25
N LEU A 90 -3.63 0.53 -4.40
CA LEU A 90 -4.85 0.58 -3.61
C LEU A 90 -5.70 -0.69 -3.78
N ARG A 91 -5.91 -1.14 -5.02
CA ARG A 91 -6.68 -2.37 -5.30
C ARG A 91 -6.02 -3.61 -4.68
N PHE A 92 -4.70 -3.71 -4.79
CA PHE A 92 -3.97 -4.82 -4.18
C PHE A 92 -4.03 -4.75 -2.65
N SER A 93 -3.91 -3.55 -2.06
CA SER A 93 -4.06 -3.34 -0.62
C SER A 93 -5.45 -3.75 -0.13
N GLN A 94 -6.51 -3.43 -0.89
CA GLN A 94 -7.87 -3.84 -0.56
C GLN A 94 -8.01 -5.36 -0.53
N LEU A 95 -7.53 -6.06 -1.57
CA LEU A 95 -7.53 -7.53 -1.61
C LEU A 95 -6.86 -8.13 -0.37
N VAL A 96 -5.68 -7.61 0.00
CA VAL A 96 -4.93 -8.08 1.18
C VAL A 96 -5.70 -7.79 2.46
N GLN A 97 -6.32 -6.62 2.58
CA GLN A 97 -7.12 -6.26 3.75
C GLN A 97 -8.35 -7.17 3.89
N ASP A 98 -9.05 -7.47 2.79
CA ASP A 98 -10.22 -8.36 2.80
C ASP A 98 -9.83 -9.77 3.24
N VAL A 99 -8.71 -10.28 2.72
CA VAL A 99 -8.15 -11.58 3.14
C VAL A 99 -7.78 -11.56 4.62
N ASN A 100 -7.12 -10.51 5.11
CA ASN A 100 -6.77 -10.38 6.52
C ASN A 100 -8.02 -10.30 7.42
N ASN A 101 -9.08 -9.64 6.97
CA ASN A 101 -10.35 -9.58 7.69
C ASN A 101 -10.96 -10.98 7.84
N ILE A 102 -11.01 -11.77 6.76
CA ILE A 102 -11.51 -13.16 6.80
C ILE A 102 -10.69 -14.01 7.77
N ILE A 103 -9.35 -13.88 7.77
CA ILE A 103 -8.49 -14.58 8.74
C ILE A 103 -8.77 -14.10 10.16
N GLY A 104 -8.98 -12.79 10.34
CA GLY A 104 -9.25 -12.14 11.62
C GLY A 104 -10.60 -12.49 12.23
N GLU A 105 -11.59 -12.92 11.44
CA GLU A 105 -12.89 -13.41 11.96
C GLU A 105 -12.72 -14.54 12.97
N VAL A 106 -11.68 -15.39 12.82
CA VAL A 106 -11.38 -16.47 13.76
C VAL A 106 -10.82 -15.95 15.09
N ILE A 107 -10.18 -14.79 15.08
CA ILE A 107 -9.59 -14.14 16.27
C ILE A 107 -10.64 -13.33 17.03
N ASN A 108 -11.69 -12.86 16.35
CA ASN A 108 -12.85 -12.26 16.98
C ASN A 108 -13.66 -13.33 17.73
N ILE A 109 -13.11 -13.74 18.88
CA ILE A 109 -13.89 -14.24 20.01
C ILE A 109 -14.94 -13.18 20.26
N GLU A 110 -16.20 -13.58 20.16
CA GLU A 110 -17.36 -12.77 20.51
C GLU A 110 -17.03 -11.93 21.76
N LYS A 111 -17.06 -10.61 21.60
CA LYS A 111 -17.12 -9.73 22.76
C LYS A 111 -18.49 -9.95 23.40
N ASP A 112 -18.57 -10.93 24.29
CA ASP A 112 -19.52 -10.89 25.41
C ASP A 112 -19.16 -9.71 26.33
#